data_AF-A0A849WXZ1-F1
#
_entry.id   AF-A0A849WXZ1-F1
#
_cell.length_a   1.000
_cell.length_b   1.000
_cell.length_c   1.000
_cell.angle_alpha   90.00
_cell.angle_beta   90.00
_cell.angle_gamma   90.00
#
_symmetry.space_group_name_H-M   'P 1'
#
loop_
_entity.id
_entity.type
_entity.pdbx_description
1 polymer ?
#
loop_
_entity_poly.entity_id
_entity_poly.type
_entity_poly.pdbx_seq_one_letter_code
_entity_poly.pdbx_strand_id
1 'polypeptide(L)' 'MTLDIFLVFFRLSLLSFGGVFGVLPELERMVVVEQGWLTSEKFLQAYVVGQFVPGPNMAMCPLV' A
#
# COMPACT_ATOMS: atom_id res chain seq x y z
N MET A 1 16.44 -29.33 -3.57
CA MET A 1 17.22 -28.08 -3.50
C MET A 1 16.67 -27.00 -4.42
N THR A 2 16.52 -27.24 -5.74
CA THR A 2 15.97 -26.22 -6.66
C THR A 2 14.47 -25.95 -6.50
N LEU A 3 13.68 -26.97 -6.13
CA LEU A 3 12.23 -26.86 -5.97
C LEU A 3 11.83 -25.98 -4.76
N ASP A 4 12.54 -26.12 -3.64
CA ASP A 4 12.35 -25.27 -2.45
C ASP A 4 12.59 -23.80 -2.76
N ILE A 5 13.67 -23.51 -3.50
CA ILE A 5 14.01 -22.16 -3.93
C ILE A 5 12.87 -21.59 -4.79
N PHE A 6 12.40 -22.36 -5.77
CA PHE A 6 11.27 -21.97 -6.61
C PHE A 6 10.01 -21.66 -5.78
N LEU A 7 9.66 -22.50 -4.80
CA LEU A 7 8.49 -22.30 -3.93
C LEU A 7 8.62 -21.05 -3.05
N VAL A 8 9.83 -20.77 -2.53
CA VAL A 8 10.09 -19.56 -1.74
C VAL A 8 9.92 -18.31 -2.58
N PHE A 9 10.55 -18.24 -3.76
CA PHE A 9 10.40 -17.10 -4.66
C PHE A 9 8.98 -16.96 -5.21
N PHE A 10 8.30 -18.07 -5.50
CA PHE A 10 6.91 -18.05 -5.95
C PHE A 10 5.96 -17.49 -4.87
N ARG A 11 6.15 -17.86 -3.60
CA ARG A 11 5.37 -17.28 -2.48
C ARG A 11 5.69 -15.80 -2.25
N LEU A 12 6.95 -15.40 -2.34
CA LEU A 12 7.37 -14.00 -2.26
C LEU A 12 6.78 -13.19 -3.41
N SER A 13 6.83 -13.71 -4.64
CA SER A 13 6.22 -13.09 -5.81
C SER A 13 4.70 -12.99 -5.69
N LEU A 14 4.00 -13.99 -5.14
CA LEU A 14 2.56 -13.90 -4.87
C LEU A 14 2.21 -12.86 -3.80
N LEU A 15 3.00 -12.76 -2.72
CA LEU A 15 2.85 -11.69 -1.72
C LEU A 15 3.08 -10.30 -2.34
N SER A 16 4.03 -10.18 -3.26
CA SER A 16 4.30 -8.92 -3.97
C SER A 16 3.33 -8.64 -5.14
N PHE A 17 2.73 -9.66 -5.77
CA PHE A 17 1.77 -9.50 -6.86
C PHE A 17 0.44 -8.92 -6.37
N GLY A 18 0.09 -9.15 -5.10
CA GLY A 18 -0.96 -8.41 -4.38
C GLY A 18 -0.45 -7.15 -3.69
N GLY A 19 0.71 -6.61 -4.09
CA GLY A 19 1.38 -5.48 -3.47
C GLY A 19 0.51 -4.22 -3.37
N VAL A 20 1.08 -3.15 -2.82
CA VAL A 20 0.45 -1.83 -2.51
C VAL A 20 -0.61 -1.36 -3.52
N PHE A 21 -0.47 -1.72 -4.80
CA PHE A 21 -1.40 -1.45 -5.88
C PHE A 21 -2.80 -2.07 -5.74
N GLY A 22 -2.97 -3.22 -5.08
CA GLY A 22 -4.28 -3.83 -4.82
C GLY A 22 -4.99 -3.24 -3.60
N VAL A 23 -4.21 -2.75 -2.63
CA VAL A 23 -4.73 -2.13 -1.39
C VAL A 23 -5.23 -0.72 -1.66
N LEU A 24 -4.61 0.02 -2.59
CA LEU A 24 -4.98 1.39 -2.89
C LEU A 24 -6.45 1.59 -3.35
N PRO A 25 -6.99 0.83 -4.33
CA PRO A 25 -8.39 0.98 -4.73
C PRO A 25 -9.36 0.54 -3.63
N GLU A 26 -9.00 -0.44 -2.80
CA GLU A 26 -9.83 -0.83 -1.65
C GLU A 26 -9.79 0.24 -0.54
N LEU A 27 -8.64 0.88 -0.32
CA LEU A 27 -8.50 2.00 0.61
C LEU A 27 -9.33 3.20 0.15
N GLU A 28 -9.33 3.52 -1.15
CA GLU A 28 -10.20 4.55 -1.71
C GLU A 28 -11.68 4.21 -1.45
N ARG A 29 -12.08 2.96 -1.72
CA ARG A 29 -13.45 2.50 -1.49
C ARG A 29 -13.86 2.65 -0.02
N MET A 30 -13.02 2.21 0.91
CA MET A 30 -13.30 2.32 2.35
C MET A 30 -13.38 3.77 2.82
N VAL A 31 -12.45 4.62 2.40
CA VAL A 31 -12.31 5.99 2.90
C VAL A 31 -13.33 6.95 2.26
N VAL A 32 -13.64 6.77 0.98
CA VAL A 32 -14.56 7.64 0.22
C VAL A 32 -16.00 7.13 0.27
N VAL A 33 -16.20 5.83 0.05
CA VAL A 33 -17.56 5.26 -0.11
C VAL A 33 -18.15 4.80 1.21
N GLU A 34 -17.38 4.07 2.03
CA GLU A 34 -17.93 3.53 3.29
C GLU A 34 -17.89 4.54 4.44
N GLN A 35 -16.78 5.26 4.61
CA GLN A 35 -16.57 6.18 5.73
C GLN A 35 -16.86 7.64 5.38
N GLY A 36 -16.79 8.02 4.11
CA GLY A 36 -17.01 9.40 3.66
C GLY A 36 -16.02 10.44 4.21
N TRP A 37 -14.84 10.00 4.68
CA TRP A 37 -13.85 10.88 5.32
C TRP A 37 -13.16 11.80 4.31
N LEU A 38 -13.03 11.35 3.05
CA LEU A 38 -12.42 12.12 1.96
C LEU A 38 -13.27 11.96 0.69
N THR A 39 -13.24 12.96 -0.18
CA THR A 39 -13.72 12.82 -1.56
C THR A 39 -12.63 12.16 -2.42
N SER A 40 -12.99 11.43 -3.49
CA SER A 40 -12.00 10.79 -4.40
C SER A 40 -10.91 11.76 -4.87
N GLU A 41 -11.26 13.02 -5.12
CA GLU A 41 -10.32 14.07 -5.52
C GLU A 41 -9.27 14.38 -4.44
N LYS A 42 -9.69 14.46 -3.17
CA LYS A 42 -8.80 14.69 -2.03
C LYS A 42 -7.96 13.45 -1.72
N PHE A 43 -8.53 12.26 -1.89
CA PHE A 43 -7.80 11.00 -1.75
C PHE A 43 -6.67 10.90 -2.78
N LEU A 44 -6.95 11.21 -4.05
CA LEU A 44 -5.95 11.22 -5.11
C LEU A 44 -4.85 12.25 -4.86
N GLN A 45 -5.20 13.47 -4.44
CA GLN A 45 -4.22 14.48 -4.07
C GLN A 45 -3.33 14.03 -2.91
N ALA A 46 -3.91 13.43 -1.87
CA ALA A 46 -3.16 12.88 -0.74
C ALA A 46 -2.24 11.72 -1.15
N TYR A 47 -2.71 10.84 -2.04
CA TYR A 47 -1.90 9.75 -2.60
C TYR A 47 -0.72 10.29 -3.40
N VAL A 48 -0.96 11.26 -4.29
CA VAL A 48 0.10 11.91 -5.09
C VAL A 48 1.11 12.60 -4.16
N VAL A 49 0.65 13.37 -3.17
CA VAL A 49 1.53 13.98 -2.15
C VAL A 49 2.34 12.91 -1.42
N GLY A 50 1.74 11.78 -1.05
CA GLY A 50 2.43 10.65 -0.42
C GLY A 50 3.49 9.98 -1.31
N GLN A 51 3.27 9.90 -2.62
CA GLN A 51 4.26 9.42 -3.60
C GLN A 51 5.37 10.45 -3.85
N PHE A 52 5.07 11.75 -3.68
CA PHE A 52 6.02 12.86 -3.80
C PHE A 52 6.94 13.01 -2.58
N VAL A 53 6.66 12.32 -1.48
CA VAL A 53 7.57 12.23 -0.32
C VAL A 53 8.47 11.00 -0.52
N PRO A 54 9.71 11.15 -1.03
CA PRO A 54 10.70 10.07 -0.95
C PRO A 54 11.17 10.00 0.52
N GLY A 55 10.37 9.40 1.39
CA GLY A 55 10.62 9.27 2.82
C GLY A 55 10.59 7.80 3.28
N PRO A 56 11.43 7.43 4.26
CA PRO A 56 11.68 6.04 4.63
C PRO A 56 10.40 5.41 5.20
N ASN A 57 10.21 4.11 4.96
CA ASN A 57 9.06 3.28 5.36
C ASN A 57 8.68 3.27 6.86
N MET A 58 9.21 4.16 7.70
CA MET A 58 8.82 4.34 9.09
C MET A 58 8.98 5.81 9.45
N ALA A 59 7.89 6.57 9.45
CA ALA A 59 7.77 7.62 10.45
C ALA A 59 7.65 6.91 11.81
N MET A 60 8.78 6.41 12.33
CA MET A 60 8.96 6.30 13.77
C MET A 60 8.84 7.74 14.29
N CYS A 61 7.62 8.14 14.62
CA CYS A 61 7.41 9.06 15.71
C CYS A 61 7.52 8.22 16.98
N PRO A 62 8.65 8.17 17.69
CA PRO A 62 8.58 7.86 19.10
C PRO A 62 7.89 9.06 19.75
N LEU A 63 6.58 8.94 19.94
CA LEU A 63 5.95 9.66 21.04
C LEU A 63 6.19 8.80 22.27
N VAL A 64 6.87 9.42 23.23
CA VAL A 64 7.45 8.91 24.50
C VAL A 64 8.90 8.47 24.39
#